data_AF-A0A4Y2J821-F1
#
_entry.id   AF-A0A4Y2J821-F1
#
_cell.length_a   1.000
_cell.length_b   1.000
_cell.length_c   1.000
_cell.angle_alpha   90.00
_cell.angle_beta   90.00
_cell.angle_gamma   90.00
#
_symmetry.space_group_name_H-M   'P 1'
#
loop_
_entity.id
_entity.type
_entity.pdbx_description
1 polymer ?
#
loop_
_entity_poly.entity_id
_entity_poly.type
_entity_poly.pdbx_seq_one_letter_code
_entity_poly.pdbx_strand_id
1 'polypeptide(L)'
;MADYAWRNVTQTTIKNCFIKAGFSENKTSSETEEVDSIKHSIGEGEIHPEQWASIQKNCNTNISFEDFLDVDNELQTCSTMTDNEIVANINAEISEN
;
A
#
# COMPACT_ATOMS: atom_id res chain seq x y z
N MET A 1 10.80 -13.94 -11.56
CA MET A 1 9.66 -14.34 -12.41
C MET A 1 8.68 -13.19 -12.63
N ALA A 2 8.22 -12.52 -11.56
CA ALA A 2 7.32 -11.36 -11.67
C ALA A 2 7.91 -10.19 -12.48
N ASP A 3 9.20 -9.88 -12.33
CA ASP A 3 9.86 -8.80 -13.08
C ASP A 3 9.78 -8.98 -14.61
N TYR A 4 9.94 -10.23 -15.09
CA TYR A 4 9.78 -10.55 -16.51
C TYR A 4 8.33 -10.36 -16.98
N ALA A 5 7.35 -10.74 -16.15
CA ALA A 5 5.94 -10.56 -16.49
C ALA A 5 5.57 -9.07 -16.62
N TRP A 6 6.02 -8.24 -15.68
CA TRP A 6 5.74 -6.79 -15.69
C TRP A 6 6.40 -6.06 -16.86
N ARG A 7 7.63 -6.44 -17.23
CA ARG A 7 8.37 -5.83 -18.35
C ARG A 7 7.74 -6.09 -19.72
N ASN A 8 6.90 -7.11 -19.85
CA ASN A 8 6.24 -7.45 -21.12
C ASN A 8 4.81 -6.88 -21.22
N VAL A 9 4.33 -6.18 -20.19
CA VAL A 9 3.02 -5.54 -20.23
C VAL A 9 3.10 -4.31 -21.14
N THR A 10 2.25 -4.27 -22.17
CA THR A 10 2.18 -3.12 -23.07
C THR A 10 1.42 -1.94 -22.41
N GLN A 11 1.72 -0.70 -22.81
CA GLN A 11 0.93 0.46 -22.38
C GLN A 11 -0.58 0.28 -22.67
N THR A 12 -0.93 -0.33 -23.81
CA THR A 12 -2.32 -0.67 -24.15
C THR A 12 -2.96 -1.61 -23.14
N THR A 13 -2.22 -2.61 -22.68
CA THR A 13 -2.69 -3.54 -21.62
C THR A 13 -2.97 -2.78 -20.33
N ILE A 14 -2.07 -1.86 -19.94
CA ILE A 14 -2.24 -1.02 -18.74
C ILE A 14 -3.48 -0.13 -18.89
N LYS A 15 -3.60 0.60 -20.01
CA LYS A 15 -4.76 1.46 -20.31
C LYS A 15 -6.08 0.70 -20.23
N ASN A 16 -6.13 -0.50 -20.81
CA ASN A 16 -7.33 -1.35 -20.76
C ASN A 16 -7.70 -1.81 -19.34
N CYS A 17 -6.72 -2.03 -18.46
CA CYS A 17 -6.97 -2.33 -17.05
C CYS A 17 -7.63 -1.15 -16.32
N PHE A 18 -7.13 0.07 -16.52
CA PHE A 18 -7.74 1.27 -15.96
C PHE A 18 -9.17 1.47 -16.46
N ILE A 19 -9.43 1.28 -17.76
CA ILE A 19 -10.79 1.35 -18.32
C ILE A 19 -11.72 0.31 -17.69
N LYS A 20 -11.25 -0.95 -17.54
CA LYS A 20 -12.03 -2.01 -16.89
C LYS A 20 -12.28 -1.74 -15.40
N ALA A 21 -11.39 -1.01 -14.73
CA ALA A 21 -11.56 -0.59 -13.35
C ALA A 21 -12.48 0.65 -13.19
N GLY A 22 -13.05 1.16 -14.29
CA GLY A 22 -13.99 2.28 -14.28
C GLY A 22 -13.35 3.66 -14.45
N PHE A 23 -12.05 3.72 -14.74
CA PHE A 23 -11.39 4.98 -15.08
C PHE A 23 -11.67 5.34 -16.54
N SER A 24 -12.24 6.51 -16.77
CA SER A 24 -12.42 7.08 -18.11
C SER A 24 -11.40 8.18 -18.35
N GLU A 25 -10.86 8.25 -19.57
CA GLU A 25 -10.08 9.41 -20.02
C GLU A 25 -10.96 10.67 -19.94
N ASN A 26 -10.67 11.53 -18.97
CA ASN A 26 -11.25 12.87 -18.91
C ASN A 26 -10.62 13.70 -20.03
N LYS A 27 -11.43 14.13 -21.00
CA LYS A 27 -10.99 14.98 -22.12
C LYS A 27 -10.70 16.43 -21.70
N THR A 28 -10.08 16.64 -20.55
CA THR A 28 -9.74 17.98 -20.03
C THR A 28 -8.25 18.16 -19.79
N SER A 29 -7.39 17.30 -20.35
CA SER A 29 -6.00 17.68 -20.59
C SER A 29 -5.75 17.69 -22.09
N SER A 30 -5.76 18.89 -22.66
CA SER A 30 -5.10 19.15 -23.94
C SER A 30 -3.59 19.15 -23.69
N GLU A 31 -3.04 18.00 -23.35
CA GLU A 31 -1.61 17.76 -23.47
C GLU A 31 -1.47 16.73 -24.57
N THR A 32 -1.09 17.25 -25.73
CA THR A 32 -0.52 16.50 -26.83
C THR A 32 0.45 15.47 -26.28
N GLU A 33 0.06 14.19 -26.34
CA GLU A 33 0.97 13.07 -26.08
C GLU A 33 2.01 13.02 -27.20
N GLU A 34 3.06 13.80 -27.03
CA GLU A 34 4.34 13.51 -27.64
C GLU A 34 4.95 12.34 -26.85
N VAL A 35 4.79 11.13 -27.39
CA VAL A 35 5.31 9.86 -26.87
C VAL A 35 6.84 9.77 -26.94
N ASP A 36 7.55 10.86 -27.25
CA ASP A 36 8.99 10.86 -27.43
C ASP A 36 9.67 11.82 -26.45
N SER A 37 10.41 11.24 -25.51
CA SER A 37 11.13 11.87 -24.40
C SER A 37 10.32 12.09 -23.12
N ILE A 38 10.12 11.00 -22.36
CA ILE A 38 10.20 11.11 -20.89
C ILE A 38 11.63 11.57 -20.56
N LYS A 39 11.88 12.88 -20.71
CA LYS A 39 12.76 13.56 -19.75
C LYS A 39 12.14 13.25 -18.38
N HIS A 40 12.98 12.88 -17.43
CA HIS A 40 12.61 12.85 -16.01
C HIS A 40 12.20 14.27 -15.56
N SER A 41 11.09 14.78 -16.08
CA SER A 41 10.41 15.92 -15.49
C SER A 41 9.68 15.33 -14.32
N ILE A 42 10.34 15.46 -13.17
CA ILE A 42 9.83 15.23 -11.82
C ILE A 42 8.34 15.61 -11.82
N GLY A 43 7.48 14.60 -11.86
CA GLY A 43 6.04 14.81 -11.89
C GLY A 43 5.57 15.37 -10.56
N GLU A 44 4.41 16.03 -10.55
CA GLU A 44 3.79 16.65 -9.36
C GLU A 44 3.49 15.69 -8.18
N GLY A 45 3.90 14.41 -8.27
CA GLY A 45 3.82 13.40 -7.20
C GLY A 45 5.16 12.80 -6.77
N GLU A 46 6.30 13.24 -7.31
CA GLU A 46 7.61 12.79 -6.83
C GLU A 46 8.05 13.62 -5.62
N ILE A 47 8.31 12.95 -4.50
CA ILE A 47 8.87 13.59 -3.31
C ILE A 47 10.26 14.10 -3.68
N HIS A 48 10.42 15.43 -3.69
CA HIS A 48 11.70 16.06 -4.02
C HIS A 48 12.77 15.60 -3.02
N PRO A 49 14.05 15.45 -3.40
CA PRO A 49 15.10 14.99 -2.49
C PRO A 49 15.17 15.75 -1.16
N GLU A 50 14.82 17.04 -1.16
CA GLU A 50 14.76 17.90 0.03
C GLU A 50 13.60 17.54 0.96
N GLN A 51 12.45 17.14 0.39
CA GLN A 51 11.31 16.64 1.15
C GLN A 51 11.64 15.27 1.74
N TRP A 52 12.36 14.41 1.00
CA TRP A 52 12.82 13.13 1.51
C TRP A 52 13.81 13.29 2.66
N ALA A 53 14.78 14.21 2.53
CA ALA A 53 15.71 14.55 3.62
C ALA A 53 14.98 15.05 4.87
N SER A 54 13.88 15.81 4.71
CA SER A 54 13.06 16.32 5.82
C SER A 54 12.28 15.20 6.53
N ILE A 55 11.83 14.20 5.78
CA ILE A 55 11.17 13.00 6.32
C ILE A 55 12.20 12.14 7.06
N GLN A 56 13.36 11.87 6.44
CA GLN A 56 14.44 11.09 7.05
C GLN A 56 15.00 11.70 8.33
N LYS A 57 14.97 13.04 8.48
CA LYS A 57 15.38 13.72 9.71
C LYS A 57 14.49 13.37 10.91
N ASN A 58 13.20 13.10 10.67
CA ASN A 58 12.21 12.83 11.71
C ASN A 58 11.85 11.34 11.84
N CYS A 59 12.23 10.52 10.85
CA CYS A 59 12.01 9.08 10.86
C CYS A 59 13.29 8.34 11.29
N ASN A 60 13.14 7.29 12.10
CA ASN A 60 14.26 6.39 12.33
C ASN A 60 14.56 5.63 11.03
N THR A 61 15.68 5.96 10.39
CA THR A 61 16.13 5.29 9.15
C THR A 61 17.01 4.08 9.42
N ASN A 62 17.37 3.84 10.69
CA ASN A 62 18.12 2.67 11.11
C ASN A 62 17.16 1.53 11.48
N ILE A 63 16.40 1.08 10.48
CA ILE A 63 15.49 -0.06 10.56
C ILE A 63 16.07 -1.18 9.71
N SER A 64 16.16 -2.37 10.28
CA SER A 64 16.58 -3.57 9.59
C SER A 64 15.43 -4.16 8.78
N PHE A 65 15.74 -5.10 7.88
CA PHE A 65 14.71 -5.82 7.15
C PHE A 65 13.88 -6.70 8.09
N GLU A 66 14.52 -7.26 9.11
CA GLU A 66 13.90 -8.06 10.16
C GLU A 66 12.87 -7.25 10.96
N ASP A 67 13.16 -5.98 11.26
CA ASP A 67 12.21 -5.09 11.95
C ASP A 67 10.89 -4.91 11.18
N PHE A 68 10.92 -4.98 9.85
CA PHE A 68 9.71 -4.94 9.03
C PHE A 68 8.93 -6.25 9.06
N LEU A 69 9.61 -7.39 9.13
CA LEU A 69 8.96 -8.70 9.20
C LEU A 69 8.32 -8.92 10.57
N ASP A 70 8.98 -8.43 11.62
CA ASP A 70 8.59 -8.67 13.00
C ASP A 70 7.70 -7.57 13.58
N VAL A 71 7.25 -6.61 12.75
CA VAL A 71 6.41 -5.48 13.18
C VAL A 71 5.15 -5.92 13.94
N ASP A 72 4.58 -7.06 13.55
CA ASP A 72 3.35 -7.60 14.16
C ASP A 72 3.64 -8.44 15.42
N ASN A 73 4.89 -8.83 15.68
CA ASN A 73 5.23 -9.67 16.84
C ASN A 73 5.06 -8.92 18.17
N GLU A 74 5.22 -7.60 18.15
CA GLU A 74 5.03 -6.74 19.32
C GLU A 74 3.58 -6.30 19.50
N LEU A 75 2.70 -6.57 18.53
CA LEU A 75 1.29 -6.26 18.67
C LEU A 75 0.66 -7.18 19.70
N GLN A 76 0.01 -6.58 20.71
CA GLN A 76 -0.84 -7.34 21.62
C GLN A 76 -1.99 -7.96 20.84
N THR A 77 -1.93 -9.27 20.64
CA THR A 77 -3.08 -10.04 20.17
C THR A 77 -4.00 -10.35 21.33
N CYS A 78 -5.31 -10.41 21.08
CA CYS A 78 -6.24 -10.98 22.05
C CYS A 78 -5.77 -12.39 22.43
N SER A 79 -5.87 -12.72 23.72
CA SER A 79 -5.61 -14.08 24.19
C SER A 79 -6.55 -15.04 23.47
N THR A 80 -6.03 -16.20 23.06
CA THR A 80 -6.88 -17.28 22.56
C THR A 80 -7.73 -17.81 23.71
N MET A 81 -9.03 -17.55 23.69
CA MET A 81 -9.95 -18.20 24.61
C MET A 81 -10.15 -19.65 24.19
N THR A 82 -10.14 -20.56 25.16
CA THR A 82 -10.59 -21.93 24.99
C THR A 82 -12.11 -21.98 24.89
N ASP A 83 -12.66 -23.01 24.25
CA ASP A 83 -14.11 -23.22 24.14
C ASP A 83 -14.82 -23.15 25.51
N ASN A 84 -14.18 -23.66 26.56
CA ASN A 84 -14.71 -23.62 27.92
C ASN A 84 -14.79 -22.20 28.48
N GLU A 85 -13.78 -21.36 28.22
CA GLU A 85 -13.77 -19.95 28.63
C GLU A 85 -14.81 -19.15 27.85
N ILE A 86 -15.00 -19.44 26.56
CA ILE A 86 -16.04 -18.81 25.74
C ILE A 86 -17.43 -19.11 26.32
N VAL A 87 -17.71 -20.38 26.63
CA VAL A 87 -18.98 -20.80 27.23
C VAL A 87 -19.17 -20.17 28.62
N ALA A 88 -18.13 -20.12 29.44
CA ALA A 88 -18.18 -19.48 30.75
C ALA A 88 -18.48 -17.98 30.65
N ASN A 89 -17.86 -17.27 29.71
CA ASN A 89 -18.09 -15.83 29.51
C ASN A 89 -19.53 -15.54 29.07
N ILE A 90 -20.06 -16.31 28.11
CA ILE A 90 -21.46 -16.17 27.66
C ILE A 90 -22.43 -16.43 28.83
N ASN A 91 -22.17 -17.45 29.64
CA ASN A 91 -23.02 -17.75 30.78
C ASN A 91 -22.94 -16.69 31.88
N ALA A 92 -21.77 -16.07 32.09
CA ALA A 92 -21.61 -14.96 33.01
C ALA A 92 -22.41 -13.73 32.54
N GLU A 93 -22.32 -13.38 31.25
CA GLU A 93 -23.10 -12.29 30.65
C GLU A 93 -24.62 -12.50 30.72
N ILE A 94 -25.09 -13.74 30.57
CA ILE A 94 -26.51 -14.09 30.71
C ILE A 94 -26.97 -14.01 32.17
N SER A 95 -26.08 -14.30 33.13
CA SER A 95 -26.43 -14.35 34.55
C SER A 95 -26.38 -13.00 35.26
N GLU A 96 -25.74 -11.99 34.65
CA GLU A 96 -25.70 -10.60 35.15
C GLU A 96 -26.87 -9.73 34.65
N ASN A 97 -27.77 -10.30 33.83
CA ASN A 97 -28.94 -9.64 33.22
C ASN A 97 -30.26 -10.18 33.80
#